data_AF-A9YTY3-F1
#
_entry.id   AF-A9YTY3-F1
#
_cell.length_a   1.000
_cell.length_b   1.000
_cell.length_c   1.000
_cell.angle_alpha   90.00
_cell.angle_beta   90.00
_cell.angle_gamma   90.00
#
_symmetry.space_group_name_H-M   'P 1'
#
loop_
_entity.id
_entity.type
_entity.pdbx_description
1 polymer ?
#
loop_
_entity_poly.entity_id
_entity_poly.type
_entity_poly.pdbx_seq_one_letter_code
_entity_poly.pdbx_strand_id
1 'polypeptide(L)'
;LVLGFAFFFCYVMSSGSYDYFQFVQQWPPTNCKIRTKCSKPRPLQMFTIHGLWPSNYSNPTLPSNCNGSQFKELYPKWRYKLKKSWPDVESGNDTKFWESEWNKHGRCSEQTLNQFQYFQRSHEMWNSFNITNILKNAQIVPSPTQTWTYSDLVSAIKKVTQRTPLLRCKSDPAQLKSRTKPQPKNQTQSQLLHEVVF
;
A
#
# COMPACT_ATOMS: atom_id res chain seq x y z
N LEU A 1 12.52 51.07 34.26
CA LEU A 1 11.65 49.87 34.24
C LEU A 1 11.92 49.15 32.91
N VAL A 2 12.68 48.06 32.92
CA VAL A 2 13.03 47.32 31.68
C VAL A 2 12.04 46.17 31.54
N LEU A 3 11.10 46.31 30.60
CA LEU A 3 10.13 45.25 30.28
C LEU A 3 10.82 44.23 29.37
N GLY A 4 11.30 43.13 29.97
CA GLY A 4 11.80 41.98 29.24
C GLY A 4 10.66 41.24 28.57
N PHE A 5 10.60 41.29 27.24
CA PHE A 5 9.73 40.41 26.46
C PHE A 5 10.27 38.98 26.53
N ALA A 6 9.63 38.14 27.34
CA ALA A 6 9.84 36.71 27.31
C ALA A 6 9.28 36.18 25.98
N PHE A 7 10.17 35.90 25.03
CA PHE A 7 9.83 35.10 23.86
C PHE A 7 9.54 33.67 24.32
N PHE A 8 8.26 33.38 24.56
CA PHE A 8 7.78 32.01 24.63
C PHE A 8 7.94 31.40 23.24
N PHE A 9 9.09 30.77 22.98
CA PHE A 9 9.21 29.79 21.92
C PHE A 9 8.30 28.63 22.30
N CYS A 10 7.06 28.68 21.81
CA CYS A 10 6.22 27.50 21.71
C CYS A 10 6.98 26.56 20.76
N TYR A 11 7.78 25.66 21.32
CA TYR A 11 8.27 24.49 20.59
C TYR A 11 7.02 23.70 20.20
N VAL A 12 6.50 23.99 19.01
CA VAL A 12 5.57 23.09 18.35
C VAL A 12 6.37 21.81 18.15
N MET A 13 6.09 20.80 18.97
CA MET A 13 6.57 19.45 18.78
C MET A 13 6.04 19.00 17.42
N SER A 14 6.81 19.25 16.36
CA SER A 14 6.46 18.87 15.01
C SER A 14 6.43 17.35 14.95
N SER A 15 5.26 16.73 15.13
CA SER A 15 5.04 15.40 14.58
C SER A 15 5.36 15.50 13.09
N GLY A 16 6.29 14.68 12.60
CA GLY A 16 6.97 14.89 11.32
C GLY A 16 6.02 15.34 10.21
N SER A 17 6.32 16.48 9.60
CA SER A 17 5.57 16.96 8.44
C SER A 17 5.72 15.98 7.28
N TYR A 18 4.65 15.82 6.51
CA TYR A 18 4.62 15.03 5.28
C TYR A 18 4.17 15.89 4.12
N ASP A 19 4.67 15.60 2.91
CA ASP A 19 4.35 16.34 1.69
C ASP A 19 3.08 15.80 1.00
N TYR A 20 2.93 14.47 0.97
CA TYR A 20 1.81 13.78 0.31
C TYR A 20 1.52 12.42 0.95
N PHE A 21 0.46 11.76 0.50
CA PHE A 21 0.19 10.36 0.85
C PHE A 21 0.52 9.45 -0.33
N GLN A 22 1.27 8.38 -0.08
CA GLN A 22 1.26 7.21 -0.95
C GLN A 22 0.06 6.33 -0.61
N PHE A 23 -0.81 6.08 -1.59
CA PHE A 23 -1.86 5.07 -1.43
C PHE A 23 -1.46 3.79 -2.14
N VAL A 24 -1.24 2.73 -1.36
CA VAL A 24 -0.60 1.50 -1.82
C VAL A 24 -1.64 0.39 -1.82
N GLN A 25 -1.87 -0.18 -3.00
CA GLN A 25 -2.67 -1.39 -3.17
C GLN A 25 -1.76 -2.56 -3.51
N GLN A 26 -1.97 -3.71 -2.88
CA GLN A 26 -1.22 -4.94 -3.06
C GLN A 26 -2.03 -5.98 -3.85
N TRP A 27 -1.32 -6.84 -4.59
CA TRP A 27 -1.89 -7.99 -5.29
C TRP A 27 -1.67 -9.28 -4.47
N PRO A 28 -2.69 -9.81 -3.78
CA PRO A 28 -2.53 -10.93 -2.85
C PRO A 28 -1.89 -12.18 -3.46
N PRO A 29 -2.20 -12.59 -4.71
CA PRO A 29 -1.56 -13.76 -5.33
C PRO A 29 -0.04 -13.65 -5.46
N THR A 30 0.51 -12.46 -5.72
CA THR A 30 1.97 -12.26 -5.77
C THR A 30 2.60 -12.36 -4.39
N ASN A 31 2.02 -11.74 -3.36
CA ASN A 31 2.50 -11.84 -1.98
C ASN A 31 2.59 -13.30 -1.54
N CYS A 32 1.50 -14.02 -1.81
CA CYS A 32 1.37 -15.43 -1.54
C CYS A 32 2.46 -16.29 -2.19
N LYS A 33 2.76 -16.03 -3.45
CA LYS A 33 3.76 -16.79 -4.21
C LYS A 33 5.18 -16.55 -3.69
N ILE A 34 5.47 -15.34 -3.19
CA ILE A 34 6.83 -14.94 -2.76
C ILE A 34 7.09 -15.30 -1.30
N ARG A 35 6.14 -15.05 -0.41
CA ARG A 35 6.33 -15.13 1.05
C ARG A 35 6.17 -16.53 1.64
N THR A 36 5.78 -17.52 0.83
CA THR A 36 5.46 -18.94 1.18
C THR A 36 4.36 -19.15 2.23
N LYS A 37 4.00 -18.12 3.00
CA LYS A 37 2.85 -18.05 3.90
C LYS A 37 1.75 -17.19 3.27
N CYS A 38 0.53 -17.72 3.32
CA CYS A 38 -0.70 -17.09 2.84
C CYS A 38 -1.79 -17.26 3.87
N SER A 39 -2.58 -16.22 4.08
CA SER A 39 -3.86 -16.36 4.76
C SER A 39 -4.72 -17.42 4.04
N LYS A 40 -5.45 -18.25 4.79
CA LYS A 40 -6.48 -19.16 4.26
C LYS A 40 -7.88 -18.60 4.58
N PRO A 41 -8.88 -18.71 3.68
CA PRO A 41 -8.86 -19.41 2.37
C PRO A 41 -8.03 -18.68 1.30
N ARG A 42 -7.89 -19.30 0.11
CA ARG A 42 -7.02 -18.86 -1.01
C ARG A 42 -6.99 -17.33 -1.20
N PRO A 43 -5.84 -16.76 -1.65
CA PRO A 43 -5.68 -15.32 -1.79
C PRO A 43 -6.76 -14.72 -2.68
N LEU A 44 -7.31 -13.60 -2.22
CA LEU A 44 -8.29 -12.81 -2.95
C LEU A 44 -7.72 -12.44 -4.33
N GLN A 45 -8.50 -12.68 -5.38
CA GLN A 45 -8.13 -12.29 -6.75
C GLN A 45 -8.56 -10.85 -7.05
N MET A 46 -8.26 -9.95 -6.11
CA MET A 46 -8.49 -8.53 -6.24
C MET A 46 -7.41 -7.75 -5.49
N PHE A 47 -7.11 -6.55 -5.98
CA PHE A 47 -6.26 -5.62 -5.25
C PHE A 47 -6.89 -5.23 -3.92
N THR A 48 -6.10 -5.27 -2.86
CA THR A 48 -6.46 -4.82 -1.51
C THR A 48 -5.51 -3.71 -1.08
N ILE A 49 -5.90 -2.94 -0.08
CA ILE A 49 -5.05 -1.93 0.53
C ILE A 49 -3.88 -2.64 1.21
N HIS A 50 -2.67 -2.14 0.98
CA HIS A 50 -1.52 -2.38 1.84
C HIS A 50 -1.43 -1.24 2.87
N GLY A 51 -1.53 0.01 2.39
CA GLY A 51 -1.15 1.16 3.18
C GLY A 51 -1.63 2.50 2.65
N LEU A 52 -1.76 3.46 3.57
CA LEU A 52 -1.85 4.89 3.27
C LEU A 52 -0.70 5.58 4.02
N TRP A 53 0.35 5.99 3.32
CA TRP A 53 1.61 6.37 3.96
C TRP A 53 1.90 7.86 3.77
N PRO A 54 1.86 8.68 4.83
CA PRO A 54 2.49 10.00 4.85
C PRO A 54 3.92 9.90 4.32
N SER A 55 4.26 10.70 3.32
CA SER A 55 5.49 10.57 2.55
C SER A 55 6.07 11.92 2.18
N ASN A 56 7.40 11.99 2.09
CA ASN A 56 8.13 13.16 1.64
C ASN A 56 8.75 12.94 0.27
N TYR A 57 8.86 14.01 -0.53
CA TYR A 57 9.50 13.93 -1.84
C TYR A 57 10.99 13.60 -1.73
N SER A 58 11.65 14.07 -0.66
CA SER A 58 13.06 13.78 -0.36
C SER A 58 13.30 12.32 0.05
N ASN A 59 12.34 11.72 0.76
CA ASN A 59 12.38 10.31 1.13
C ASN A 59 10.95 9.75 1.27
N PRO A 60 10.47 8.96 0.29
CA PRO A 60 9.12 8.41 0.30
C PRO A 60 8.85 7.39 1.42
N THR A 61 9.85 6.99 2.19
CA THR A 61 9.67 6.09 3.34
C THR A 61 9.47 6.84 4.66
N LEU A 62 9.59 8.17 4.63
CA LEU A 62 9.44 9.05 5.78
C LEU A 62 8.29 10.05 5.55
N PRO A 63 7.60 10.47 6.64
CA PRO A 63 7.85 10.09 8.03
C PRO A 63 7.30 8.69 8.38
N SER A 64 7.89 8.05 9.41
CA SER A 64 7.38 6.79 9.97
C SER A 64 7.64 6.73 11.47
N ASN A 65 6.87 5.90 12.18
CA ASN A 65 6.95 5.70 13.63
C ASN A 65 6.82 6.99 14.46
N CYS A 66 6.05 7.97 13.98
CA CYS A 66 5.85 9.25 14.66
C CYS A 66 5.21 9.08 16.04
N ASN A 67 5.48 10.04 16.93
CA ASN A 67 4.76 10.14 18.20
C ASN A 67 3.26 10.43 17.94
N GLY A 68 2.38 9.84 18.76
CA GLY A 68 0.94 9.94 18.59
C GLY A 68 0.19 8.82 19.31
N SER A 69 -1.14 8.84 19.24
CA SER A 69 -2.00 7.84 19.88
C SER A 69 -1.74 6.46 19.30
N GLN A 70 -1.53 5.46 20.16
CA GLN A 70 -1.45 4.07 19.73
C GLN A 70 -2.78 3.59 19.14
N PHE A 71 -2.71 2.54 18.33
CA PHE A 71 -3.89 1.90 17.77
C PHE A 71 -4.93 1.57 18.85
N LYS A 72 -6.18 1.91 18.57
CA LYS A 72 -7.35 1.49 19.35
C LYS A 72 -8.23 0.59 18.50
N GLU A 73 -8.89 -0.38 19.11
CA GLU A 73 -9.77 -1.30 18.37
C GLU A 73 -10.85 -0.53 17.60
N LEU A 74 -11.06 -0.91 16.34
CA LEU A 74 -12.05 -0.28 15.47
C LEU A 74 -13.46 -0.82 15.75
N TYR A 75 -14.47 0.04 15.60
CA TYR A 75 -15.87 -0.38 15.72
C TYR A 75 -16.20 -1.56 14.80
N PRO A 76 -17.06 -2.52 15.22
CA PRO A 76 -17.38 -3.73 14.44
C PRO A 76 -17.76 -3.46 12.98
N LYS A 77 -18.56 -2.41 12.73
CA LYS A 77 -18.97 -2.00 11.38
C LYS A 77 -17.77 -1.69 10.46
N TRP A 78 -16.72 -1.07 11.00
CA TRP A 78 -15.52 -0.72 10.23
C TRP A 78 -14.60 -1.90 10.03
N ARG A 79 -14.45 -2.77 11.04
CA ARG A 79 -13.71 -4.03 10.87
C ARG A 79 -14.29 -4.87 9.74
N TYR A 80 -15.62 -4.96 9.62
CA TYR A 80 -16.25 -5.66 8.49
C TYR A 80 -15.90 -5.06 7.12
N LYS A 81 -15.85 -3.72 7.00
CA LYS A 81 -15.46 -3.04 5.76
C LYS A 81 -13.97 -3.23 5.44
N LEU A 82 -13.10 -3.13 6.45
CA LEU A 82 -11.67 -3.29 6.29
C LEU A 82 -11.27 -4.74 6.00
N LYS A 83 -11.99 -5.74 6.52
CA LYS A 83 -11.79 -7.15 6.12
C LYS A 83 -11.92 -7.38 4.62
N LYS A 84 -12.72 -6.57 3.92
CA LYS A 84 -12.87 -6.64 2.46
C LYS A 84 -11.79 -5.86 1.72
N SER A 85 -11.50 -4.66 2.20
CA SER A 85 -10.64 -3.69 1.49
C SER A 85 -9.18 -3.75 1.89
N TRP A 86 -8.86 -4.12 3.13
CA TRP A 86 -7.55 -4.10 3.76
C TRP A 86 -7.27 -5.38 4.60
N PRO A 87 -7.50 -6.60 4.11
CA PRO A 87 -7.14 -7.81 4.86
C PRO A 87 -5.62 -7.98 4.98
N ASP A 88 -5.20 -8.72 6.01
CA ASP A 88 -3.87 -9.30 6.09
C ASP A 88 -3.80 -10.55 5.22
N VAL A 89 -3.12 -10.43 4.08
CA VAL A 89 -3.00 -11.48 3.08
C VAL A 89 -1.85 -12.46 3.34
N GLU A 90 -0.97 -12.15 4.30
CA GLU A 90 0.18 -12.99 4.64
C GLU A 90 -0.14 -13.91 5.82
N SER A 91 -0.54 -13.34 6.97
CA SER A 91 -0.78 -14.13 8.20
C SER A 91 -2.27 -14.37 8.50
N GLY A 92 -3.17 -13.58 7.92
CA GLY A 92 -4.60 -13.63 8.18
C GLY A 92 -5.04 -12.95 9.48
N ASN A 93 -4.15 -12.20 10.14
CA ASN A 93 -4.48 -11.44 11.34
C ASN A 93 -4.68 -9.96 10.99
N ASP A 94 -5.88 -9.64 10.54
CA ASP A 94 -6.22 -8.30 10.05
C ASP A 94 -6.00 -7.22 11.11
N THR A 95 -6.43 -7.44 12.37
CA THR A 95 -6.29 -6.44 13.44
C THR A 95 -4.82 -6.12 13.71
N LYS A 96 -3.95 -7.14 13.77
CA LYS A 96 -2.51 -6.93 13.97
C LYS A 96 -1.87 -6.19 12.80
N PHE A 97 -2.35 -6.44 11.58
CA PHE A 97 -1.88 -5.73 10.40
C PHE A 97 -2.31 -4.25 10.42
N TRP A 98 -3.58 -3.97 10.73
CA TRP A 98 -4.09 -2.60 10.88
C TRP A 98 -3.38 -1.83 11.99
N GLU A 99 -3.14 -2.49 13.13
CA GLU A 99 -2.35 -1.94 14.23
C GLU A 99 -0.95 -1.54 13.76
N SER A 100 -0.27 -2.42 13.03
CA SER A 100 1.08 -2.16 12.51
C SER A 100 1.10 -0.98 11.53
N GLU A 101 0.14 -0.92 10.61
CA GLU A 101 0.03 0.17 9.64
C GLU A 101 -0.31 1.51 10.30
N TRP A 102 -1.22 1.52 11.28
CA TRP A 102 -1.52 2.74 12.04
C TRP A 102 -0.31 3.20 12.86
N ASN A 103 0.29 2.30 13.65
CA ASN A 103 1.38 2.65 14.55
C ASN A 103 2.63 3.10 13.78
N LYS A 104 2.90 2.53 12.60
CA LYS A 104 4.04 2.91 11.78
C LYS A 104 3.78 4.13 10.88
N HIS A 105 2.62 4.21 10.26
CA HIS A 105 2.33 5.23 9.23
C HIS A 105 1.20 6.17 9.64
N GLY A 106 0.07 5.65 10.09
CA GLY A 106 -1.12 6.45 10.40
C GLY A 106 -0.90 7.54 11.46
N ARG A 107 -0.14 7.26 12.53
CA ARG A 107 0.20 8.25 13.56
C ARG A 107 0.90 9.49 13.02
N CYS A 108 1.66 9.37 11.92
CA CYS A 108 2.31 10.50 11.28
C CYS A 108 1.33 11.47 10.59
N SER A 109 0.06 11.08 10.44
CA SER A 109 -1.01 11.93 9.90
C SER A 109 -2.01 12.41 10.95
N GLU A 110 -1.77 12.14 12.25
CA GLU A 110 -2.77 12.34 13.30
C GLU A 110 -3.23 13.79 13.45
N GLN A 111 -2.40 14.76 13.08
CA GLN A 111 -2.77 16.18 13.04
C GLN A 111 -3.88 16.50 12.01
N THR A 112 -4.02 15.67 10.96
CA THR A 112 -4.96 15.87 9.85
C THR A 112 -6.02 14.78 9.75
N LEU A 113 -5.68 13.55 10.12
CA LEU A 113 -6.53 12.36 10.07
C LEU A 113 -6.36 11.61 11.38
N ASN A 114 -7.38 11.64 12.24
CA ASN A 114 -7.40 10.73 13.37
C ASN A 114 -7.51 9.27 12.88
N GLN A 115 -7.29 8.29 13.76
CA GLN A 115 -7.29 6.87 13.39
C GLN A 115 -8.52 6.44 12.59
N PHE A 116 -9.71 6.87 13.04
CA PHE A 116 -10.95 6.52 12.36
C PHE A 116 -10.99 7.08 10.93
N GLN A 117 -10.63 8.37 10.77
CA GLN A 117 -10.57 9.03 9.47
C GLN A 117 -9.52 8.42 8.55
N TYR A 118 -8.36 8.02 9.08
CA TYR A 118 -7.30 7.34 8.32
C TYR A 118 -7.82 6.05 7.66
N PHE A 119 -8.47 5.17 8.43
CA PHE A 119 -9.03 3.93 7.91
C PHE A 119 -10.24 4.17 7.00
N GLN A 120 -11.13 5.09 7.37
CA GLN A 120 -12.28 5.46 6.56
C GLN A 120 -11.84 5.99 5.19
N ARG A 121 -10.91 6.94 5.15
CA ARG A 121 -10.40 7.55 3.92
C ARG A 121 -9.73 6.52 3.03
N SER A 122 -8.92 5.64 3.62
CA SER A 122 -8.27 4.55 2.89
C SER A 122 -9.28 3.59 2.24
N HIS A 123 -10.35 3.23 2.96
CA HIS A 123 -11.44 2.41 2.42
C HIS A 123 -12.18 3.11 1.26
N GLU A 124 -12.48 4.40 1.39
CA GLU A 124 -13.12 5.21 0.34
C GLU A 124 -12.24 5.34 -0.90
N MET A 125 -10.93 5.54 -0.72
CA MET A 125 -9.96 5.58 -1.82
C MET A 125 -9.89 4.23 -2.56
N TRP A 126 -9.85 3.12 -1.84
CA TRP A 126 -9.89 1.78 -2.45
C TRP A 126 -11.15 1.55 -3.27
N ASN A 127 -12.31 1.97 -2.75
CA ASN A 127 -13.58 1.82 -3.46
C ASN A 127 -13.63 2.69 -4.73
N SER A 128 -13.04 3.88 -4.68
CA SER A 128 -13.01 4.83 -5.81
C SER A 128 -11.98 4.44 -6.89
N PHE A 129 -10.84 3.88 -6.48
CA PHE A 129 -9.73 3.50 -7.36
C PHE A 129 -9.54 1.99 -7.41
N ASN A 130 -10.60 1.25 -7.76
CA ASN A 130 -10.59 -0.21 -7.83
C ASN A 130 -9.75 -0.70 -9.03
N ILE A 131 -8.46 -0.98 -8.78
CA ILE A 131 -7.48 -1.40 -9.80
C ILE A 131 -7.90 -2.70 -10.47
N THR A 132 -8.51 -3.62 -9.73
CA THR A 132 -9.01 -4.88 -10.29
C THR A 132 -10.00 -4.62 -11.42
N ASN A 133 -10.97 -3.75 -11.19
CA ASN A 133 -11.98 -3.41 -12.20
C ASN A 133 -11.38 -2.60 -13.36
N ILE A 134 -10.46 -1.67 -13.07
CA ILE A 134 -9.80 -0.87 -14.10
C ILE A 134 -9.03 -1.77 -15.08
N LEU A 135 -8.22 -2.68 -14.56
CA LEU A 135 -7.45 -3.62 -15.38
C LEU A 135 -8.37 -4.61 -16.12
N LYS A 136 -9.38 -5.16 -15.45
CA LYS A 136 -10.36 -6.06 -16.07
C LYS A 136 -11.09 -5.39 -17.24
N ASN A 137 -11.51 -4.14 -17.09
CA ASN A 137 -12.18 -3.39 -18.17
C ASN A 137 -11.26 -3.10 -19.36
N ALA A 138 -9.93 -3.06 -19.13
CA ALA A 138 -8.92 -3.00 -20.17
C ALA A 138 -8.53 -4.38 -20.73
N GLN A 139 -9.26 -5.46 -20.39
CA GLN A 139 -8.95 -6.85 -20.75
C GLN A 139 -7.59 -7.34 -20.22
N ILE A 140 -7.07 -6.71 -19.17
CA ILE A 140 -5.90 -7.13 -18.42
C ILE A 140 -6.38 -7.94 -17.22
N VAL A 141 -6.37 -9.27 -17.35
CA VAL A 141 -6.86 -10.21 -16.34
C VAL A 141 -5.77 -11.23 -16.01
N PRO A 142 -5.63 -11.69 -14.76
CA PRO A 142 -4.57 -12.65 -14.40
C PRO A 142 -4.50 -13.85 -15.35
N SER A 143 -3.30 -14.18 -15.83
CA SER A 143 -3.07 -15.27 -16.79
C SER A 143 -1.79 -16.04 -16.48
N PRO A 144 -1.79 -17.37 -16.65
CA PRO A 144 -0.58 -18.19 -16.52
C PRO A 144 0.33 -18.12 -17.75
N THR A 145 -0.17 -17.68 -18.91
CA THR A 145 0.53 -17.72 -20.20
C THR A 145 0.68 -16.34 -20.85
N GLN A 146 -0.31 -15.47 -20.66
CA GLN A 146 -0.27 -14.10 -21.18
C GLN A 146 0.52 -13.20 -20.24
N THR A 147 1.36 -12.36 -20.82
CA THR A 147 2.05 -11.27 -20.12
C THR A 147 1.56 -9.92 -20.61
N TRP A 148 1.73 -8.89 -19.77
CA TRP A 148 1.49 -7.50 -20.12
C TRP A 148 2.76 -6.70 -19.92
N THR A 149 2.94 -5.69 -20.74
CA THR A 149 4.04 -4.75 -20.56
C THR A 149 3.74 -3.82 -19.39
N TYR A 150 4.79 -3.20 -18.84
CA TYR A 150 4.64 -2.16 -17.82
C TYR A 150 3.75 -1.01 -18.33
N SER A 151 3.90 -0.63 -19.60
CA SER A 151 3.10 0.43 -20.23
C SER A 151 1.63 0.08 -20.36
N ASP A 152 1.28 -1.19 -20.62
CA ASP A 152 -0.13 -1.61 -20.69
C ASP A 152 -0.84 -1.37 -19.36
N LEU A 153 -0.19 -1.78 -18.26
CA LEU A 153 -0.70 -1.61 -16.91
C LEU A 153 -0.82 -0.13 -16.52
N VAL A 154 0.26 0.64 -16.73
CA VAL A 154 0.28 2.07 -16.38
C VAL A 154 -0.74 2.86 -17.19
N SER A 155 -0.84 2.64 -18.50
CA SER A 155 -1.77 3.36 -19.37
C SER A 155 -3.22 3.06 -19.03
N ALA A 156 -3.56 1.79 -18.79
CA ALA A 156 -4.90 1.38 -18.38
C ALA A 156 -5.33 2.05 -17.06
N ILE A 157 -4.44 2.07 -16.06
CA ILE A 157 -4.69 2.71 -14.78
C ILE A 157 -4.82 4.22 -14.94
N LYS A 158 -3.84 4.87 -15.58
CA LYS A 158 -3.79 6.32 -15.77
C LYS A 158 -5.01 6.85 -16.52
N LYS A 159 -5.53 6.10 -17.50
CA LYS A 159 -6.72 6.48 -18.27
C LYS A 159 -7.94 6.71 -17.37
N VAL A 160 -8.08 5.96 -16.28
CA VAL A 160 -9.21 6.09 -15.36
C VAL A 160 -8.88 7.03 -14.20
N THR A 161 -7.71 6.89 -13.59
CA THR A 161 -7.35 7.65 -12.38
C THR A 161 -6.86 9.06 -12.67
N GLN A 162 -6.53 9.38 -13.93
CA GLN A 162 -5.85 10.62 -14.35
C GLN A 162 -4.50 10.85 -13.64
N ARG A 163 -3.93 9.80 -13.04
CA ARG A 163 -2.66 9.82 -12.30
C ARG A 163 -1.77 8.69 -12.80
N THR A 164 -0.48 8.96 -12.97
CA THR A 164 0.50 7.93 -13.32
C THR A 164 0.83 7.11 -12.07
N PRO A 165 0.44 5.82 -11.98
CA PRO A 165 0.85 4.99 -10.85
C PRO A 165 2.32 4.59 -10.94
N LEU A 166 2.93 4.31 -9.79
CA LEU A 166 4.15 3.53 -9.70
C LEU A 166 3.78 2.06 -9.52
N LEU A 167 4.30 1.17 -10.36
CA LEU A 167 4.12 -0.27 -10.20
C LEU A 167 5.37 -0.87 -9.55
N ARG A 168 5.17 -1.65 -8.48
CA ARG A 168 6.23 -2.44 -7.87
C ARG A 168 6.03 -3.89 -8.27
N CYS A 169 7.08 -4.48 -8.84
CA CYS A 169 7.08 -5.85 -9.33
C CYS A 169 8.10 -6.70 -8.56
N LYS A 170 7.94 -8.01 -8.61
CA LYS A 170 8.81 -8.98 -7.94
C LYS A 170 9.15 -10.13 -8.89
N SER A 171 10.36 -10.64 -8.80
CA SER A 171 10.78 -11.80 -9.61
C SER A 171 9.98 -13.05 -9.24
N ASP A 172 9.65 -13.87 -10.24
CA ASP A 172 8.96 -15.13 -10.01
C ASP A 172 9.92 -16.16 -9.36
N PRO A 173 9.61 -16.69 -8.15
CA PRO A 173 10.43 -17.71 -7.51
C PRO A 173 10.63 -18.98 -8.37
N ALA A 174 9.66 -19.34 -9.22
CA ALA A 174 9.78 -20.49 -10.12
C ALA A 174 10.91 -20.29 -11.15
N GLN A 175 11.07 -19.06 -11.65
CA GLN A 175 12.14 -18.70 -12.59
C GLN A 175 13.50 -18.57 -11.92
N LEU A 176 13.54 -18.29 -10.62
CA LEU A 176 14.80 -18.27 -9.87
C LEU A 176 15.31 -19.70 -9.62
N LYS A 177 14.42 -20.68 -9.42
CA LYS A 177 14.79 -22.10 -9.24
C LYS A 177 15.34 -22.76 -10.51
N SER A 178 14.94 -22.30 -11.71
CA SER A 178 15.46 -22.81 -12.98
C SER A 178 16.88 -22.31 -13.33
N ARG A 179 17.43 -21.37 -12.55
CA ARG A 179 18.77 -20.77 -12.78
C ARG A 179 19.95 -21.64 -12.36
N THR A 180 19.73 -22.85 -11.83
CA THR A 180 20.80 -23.85 -11.68
C THR A 180 21.29 -24.39 -13.03
N LYS A 181 20.67 -23.99 -14.15
CA LYS A 181 21.17 -24.21 -15.51
C LYS A 181 21.44 -22.86 -16.22
N PRO A 182 22.52 -22.74 -17.02
CA PRO A 182 22.85 -21.50 -17.71
C PRO A 182 21.72 -21.10 -18.67
N GLN A 183 21.09 -19.95 -18.43
CA GLN A 183 20.09 -19.37 -19.32
C GLN A 183 20.75 -18.50 -20.41
N PRO A 184 20.21 -18.50 -21.64
CA PRO A 184 20.68 -17.61 -22.70
C PRO A 184 20.48 -16.14 -22.35
N LYS A 185 21.46 -15.30 -22.70
CA LYS A 185 21.60 -13.88 -22.30
C LYS A 185 20.49 -12.92 -22.77
N ASN A 186 19.49 -13.40 -23.51
CA ASN A 186 18.45 -12.58 -24.17
C ASN A 186 17.00 -12.89 -23.74
N GLN A 187 16.77 -13.64 -22.66
CA GLN A 187 15.41 -13.87 -22.17
C GLN A 187 14.97 -12.73 -21.23
N THR A 188 14.02 -11.90 -21.67
CA THR A 188 13.37 -10.90 -20.83
C THR A 188 12.63 -11.59 -19.70
N GLN A 189 13.10 -11.40 -18.47
CA GLN A 189 12.51 -12.07 -17.32
C GLN A 189 11.19 -11.38 -16.94
N SER A 190 10.08 -12.10 -17.06
CA SER A 190 8.78 -11.62 -16.60
C SER A 190 8.77 -11.47 -15.07
N GLN A 191 8.23 -10.36 -14.58
CA GLN A 191 8.02 -10.15 -13.15
C GLN A 191 6.53 -10.22 -12.82
N LEU A 192 6.25 -10.50 -11.55
CA LEU A 192 4.90 -10.51 -11.00
C LEU A 192 4.59 -9.12 -10.44
N LEU A 193 3.49 -8.51 -10.88
CA LEU A 193 2.97 -7.29 -10.28
C LEU A 193 2.64 -7.54 -8.80
N HIS A 194 3.20 -6.72 -7.92
CA HIS A 194 3.09 -6.87 -6.48
C HIS A 194 2.29 -5.73 -5.86
N GLU A 195 2.57 -4.49 -6.23
CA GLU A 195 1.83 -3.31 -5.73
C GLU A 195 1.62 -2.27 -6.83
N VAL A 196 0.55 -1.50 -6.66
CA VAL A 196 0.26 -0.27 -7.39
C VAL A 196 0.21 0.87 -6.38
N VAL A 197 1.01 1.91 -6.60
CA VAL A 197 1.16 3.06 -5.71
C VAL A 197 0.68 4.32 -6.43
N PHE A 198 -0.17 5.09 -5.76
CA PHE A 198 -0.64 6.41 -6.17
C PHE A 198 -0.06 7.51 -5.30
#